data_AF-A0A1E3KQ03-F1
#
_entry.id   AF-A0A1E3KQ03-F1
#
_cell.length_a   1.000
_cell.length_b   1.000
_cell.length_c   1.000
_cell.angle_alpha   90.00
_cell.angle_beta   90.00
_cell.angle_gamma   90.00
#
_symmetry.space_group_name_H-M   'P 1'
#
loop_
_entity.id
_entity.type
_entity.pdbx_description
1 polymer ?
#
loop_
_entity_poly.entity_id
_entity_poly.type
_entity_poly.pdbx_seq_one_letter_code
_entity_poly.pdbx_strand_id
1 'polypeptide(L)' 'MAQHEVLVACHDQERHMITHQWNDFKLRWMDRHAKPATYKELVALVEEGSNYFNQLDRSSARNDPTPAEYWNEAV' A
#
# COMPACT_ATOMS: atom_id res chain seq x y z
N MET A 1 8.06 30.91 -0.81
CA MET A 1 6.96 30.45 -1.67
C MET A 1 7.34 29.19 -2.43
N ALA A 2 8.41 29.19 -3.25
CA ALA A 2 8.80 28.02 -4.06
C ALA A 2 9.16 26.73 -3.28
N GLN A 3 9.84 26.81 -2.13
CA GLN A 3 10.25 25.59 -1.39
C GLN A 3 9.08 24.86 -0.73
N HIS A 4 8.02 25.58 -0.33
CA HIS A 4 6.83 24.97 0.28
C HIS A 4 5.96 24.29 -0.78
N GLU A 5 5.82 24.88 -1.96
CA GLU A 5 5.10 24.28 -3.09
C GLU A 5 5.79 23.01 -3.61
N VAL A 6 7.13 22.99 -3.64
CA VAL A 6 7.90 21.78 -4.02
C VAL A 6 7.75 20.66 -2.97
N LEU A 7 7.78 21.00 -1.68
CA LEU A 7 7.59 19.99 -0.61
C LEU A 7 6.17 19.40 -0.64
N VAL A 8 5.15 20.23 -0.86
CA VAL A 8 3.75 19.79 -1.00
C VAL A 8 3.55 18.95 -2.26
N ALA A 9 4.17 19.33 -3.38
CA ALA A 9 4.11 18.55 -4.61
C ALA A 9 4.82 17.19 -4.49
N CYS A 10 5.97 17.11 -3.81
CA CYS A 10 6.63 15.84 -3.49
C CYS A 10 5.74 14.96 -2.60
N HIS A 11 5.14 15.54 -1.56
CA HIS A 11 4.23 14.82 -0.67
C HIS A 11 2.96 14.32 -1.38
N ASP A 12 2.38 15.13 -2.26
CA ASP A 12 1.21 14.72 -3.04
C ASP A 12 1.58 13.66 -4.09
N GLN A 13 2.78 13.73 -4.68
CA GLN A 13 3.27 12.71 -5.60
C GLN A 13 3.53 11.37 -4.89
N GLU A 14 4.08 11.38 -3.68
CA GLU A 14 4.23 10.20 -2.82
C GLU A 14 2.87 9.61 -2.43
N ARG A 15 1.90 10.45 -2.04
CA ARG A 15 0.54 9.99 -1.73
C ARG A 15 -0.16 9.41 -2.95
N HIS A 16 0.02 10.00 -4.14
CA HIS A 16 -0.49 9.46 -5.39
C HIS A 16 0.13 8.08 -5.69
N MET A 17 1.43 7.91 -5.51
CA MET A 17 2.11 6.64 -5.73
C MET A 17 1.62 5.54 -4.78
N ILE A 18 1.47 5.84 -3.48
CA ILE A 18 0.92 4.89 -2.50
C ILE A 18 -0.54 4.54 -2.84
N THR A 19 -1.33 5.53 -3.27
CA THR A 19 -2.75 5.31 -3.63
C THR A 19 -2.89 4.41 -4.85
N HIS A 20 -2.03 4.59 -5.87
CA HIS A 20 -1.99 3.74 -7.05
C HIS A 20 -1.55 2.31 -6.71
N GLN A 21 -0.45 2.15 -5.96
CA GLN A 21 0.02 0.84 -5.53
C GLN A 21 -1.03 0.10 -4.68
N TRP A 22 -1.70 0.81 -3.78
CA TRP A 22 -2.77 0.24 -2.95
C TRP A 22 -3.99 -0.20 -3.78
N ASN A 23 -4.38 0.57 -4.80
CA ASN A 23 -5.47 0.17 -5.70
C ASN A 23 -5.12 -1.09 -6.51
N ASP A 24 -3.92 -1.14 -7.10
CA ASP A 24 -3.46 -2.30 -7.86
C ASP A 24 -3.30 -3.54 -6.96
N PHE A 25 -2.84 -3.35 -5.73
CA PHE A 25 -2.79 -4.41 -4.73
C PHE A 25 -4.17 -4.98 -4.44
N LYS A 26 -5.19 -4.15 -4.15
CA LYS A 26 -6.55 -4.62 -3.84
C LYS A 26 -7.10 -5.49 -4.96
N LEU A 27 -6.95 -5.06 -6.22
CA LEU A 27 -7.45 -5.82 -7.37
C LEU A 27 -6.80 -7.21 -7.44
N ARG A 28 -5.47 -7.28 -7.35
CA ARG A 28 -4.73 -8.56 -7.35
C ARG A 28 -5.00 -9.41 -6.11
N TRP A 29 -5.21 -8.80 -4.95
CA TRP A 29 -5.49 -9.49 -3.70
C TRP A 29 -6.86 -10.17 -3.77
N MET A 30 -7.89 -9.44 -4.20
CA MET A 30 -9.25 -9.97 -4.31
C MET A 30 -9.38 -11.03 -5.40
N ASP A 31 -8.65 -10.91 -6.52
CA ASP A 31 -8.69 -11.90 -7.62
C ASP A 31 -8.02 -13.25 -7.24
N ARG A 32 -7.03 -13.24 -6.35
CA ARG A 32 -6.30 -14.45 -5.92
C ARG A 32 -6.99 -15.24 -4.80
N HIS A 33 -8.01 -14.68 -4.17
CA HIS A 33 -8.70 -15.33 -3.06
C HIS A 33 -10.12 -15.73 -3.43
N ALA A 34 -10.61 -16.79 -2.79
CA ALA A 34 -12.01 -17.16 -2.93
C ALA A 34 -12.90 -16.02 -2.42
N LYS A 35 -14.00 -15.75 -3.13
CA LYS A 35 -14.96 -14.74 -2.72
C LYS A 35 -15.52 -15.10 -1.33
N PRO A 36 -15.41 -14.21 -0.33
CA PRO A 36 -15.96 -14.44 1.00
C PRO A 36 -17.47 -14.69 0.94
N ALA A 37 -17.96 -15.67 1.70
CA ALA A 37 -19.39 -15.98 1.79
C ALA A 37 -20.08 -15.15 2.88
N THR A 38 -19.33 -14.71 3.88
CA THR A 38 -19.85 -13.91 5.00
C THR A 38 -19.09 -12.60 5.17
N TYR A 39 -19.73 -11.64 5.86
CA TYR A 39 -19.09 -10.38 6.24
C TYR A 39 -17.85 -10.61 7.12
N LYS A 40 -17.91 -11.58 8.04
CA LYS A 40 -16.77 -11.89 8.91
C LYS A 40 -15.56 -12.38 8.11
N GLU A 41 -15.78 -13.23 7.10
CA GLU A 41 -14.73 -13.69 6.19
C GLU A 41 -14.18 -12.56 5.32
N LEU A 42 -15.05 -11.63 4.88
CA LEU A 42 -14.60 -10.44 4.15
C LEU A 42 -13.70 -9.55 5.01
N VAL A 43 -14.08 -9.31 6.27
CA VAL A 43 -13.25 -8.53 7.20
C VAL A 43 -11.89 -9.19 7.40
N ALA A 44 -11.87 -10.51 7.65
CA ALA A 44 -10.62 -11.25 7.82
C ALA A 44 -9.72 -11.16 6.58
N LEU A 45 -10.29 -11.31 5.38
CA LEU A 45 -9.55 -11.21 4.12
C LEU A 45 -8.95 -9.81 3.89
N VAL A 46 -9.68 -8.76 4.31
CA VAL A 46 -9.20 -7.37 4.22
C VAL A 46 -8.10 -7.09 5.24
N GLU A 47 -8.23 -7.57 6.47
CA GLU A 47 -7.22 -7.43 7.52
C GLU A 47 -5.91 -8.14 7.12
N GLU A 48 -6.02 -9.37 6.61
CA GLU A 48 -4.87 -10.12 6.10
C GLU A 48 -4.18 -9.39 4.94
N GLY A 49 -4.96 -8.91 3.97
CA GLY A 49 -4.42 -8.16 2.83
C GLY A 49 -3.75 -6.85 3.25
N SER A 50 -4.33 -6.13 4.19
CA SER A 50 -3.73 -4.92 4.76
C SER A 50 -2.40 -5.22 5.43
N ASN A 51 -2.32 -6.30 6.22
CA ASN A 51 -1.09 -6.70 6.87
C ASN A 51 -0.02 -7.11 5.85
N TYR A 52 -0.41 -7.92 4.86
CA TYR A 52 0.49 -8.36 3.79
C TYR A 52 1.05 -7.18 3.00
N PHE A 53 0.21 -6.22 2.60
CA PHE A 53 0.66 -5.03 1.87
C PHE A 53 1.68 -4.21 2.67
N ASN A 54 1.42 -4.01 3.96
CA ASN A 54 2.28 -3.18 4.79
C ASN A 54 3.61 -3.84 5.17
N GLN A 55 3.66 -5.17 5.24
CA GLN A 55 4.82 -5.89 5.78
C GLN A 55 5.57 -6.76 4.77
N LEU A 56 4.92 -7.19 3.68
CA LEU A 56 5.43 -8.26 2.82
C LEU A 56 5.36 -7.94 1.31
N ASP A 57 4.44 -7.07 0.86
CA ASP A 57 4.35 -6.72 -0.56
C ASP A 57 5.54 -5.85 -0.97
N ARG A 58 6.53 -6.50 -1.60
CA ARG A 58 7.75 -5.87 -2.11
C ARG A 58 7.70 -5.82 -3.63
N SER A 59 8.05 -4.67 -4.19
CA SER A 59 8.32 -4.55 -5.62
C SER A 59 9.58 -5.36 -5.97
N SER A 60 9.39 -6.53 -6.59
CA SER A 60 10.49 -7.41 -7.01
C SER A 60 11.46 -6.75 -8.01
N ALA A 61 11.00 -5.72 -8.73
CA ALA A 61 11.80 -5.00 -9.70
C ALA A 61 12.78 -4.00 -9.08
N ARG A 62 12.57 -3.60 -7.82
CA ARG A 62 13.32 -2.50 -7.19
C ARG A 62 13.91 -2.82 -5.82
N ASN A 63 13.55 -3.97 -5.24
CA ASN A 63 13.89 -4.28 -3.85
C ASN A 63 13.43 -3.16 -2.90
N ASP A 64 12.30 -2.53 -3.24
CA ASP A 64 11.78 -1.38 -2.51
C ASP A 64 11.44 -1.78 -1.07
N PRO A 65 11.70 -0.90 -0.08
CA PRO A 65 11.26 -1.11 1.28
C PRO A 65 9.73 -1.25 1.31
N THR A 66 9.25 -2.13 2.18
CA THR A 66 7.83 -2.21 2.51
C THR A 66 7.35 -0.87 3.07
N PRO A 67 6.05 -0.55 3.00
CA PRO A 67 5.54 0.67 3.61
C PRO A 67 6.01 0.84 5.06
N ALA A 68 5.99 -0.22 5.87
CA ALA A 68 6.47 -0.17 7.25
C ALA A 68 7.97 0.14 7.38
N GLU A 69 8.81 -0.38 6.50
CA GLU A 69 10.24 -0.06 6.44
C GLU A 69 10.45 1.41 6.05
N TYR A 70 9.72 1.92 5.06
CA TYR A 70 9.79 3.33 4.64
C TYR A 70 9.44 4.30 5.78
N TRP A 71 8.41 4.00 6.58
CA TRP A 71 8.02 4.84 7.71
C TRP A 71 9.00 4.78 8.88
N ASN A 72 9.70 3.65 9.07
CA ASN A 72 10.69 3.50 10.15
C ASN A 72 12.05 4.12 9.81
N GLU A 73 12.45 4.20 8.54
CA GLU A 73 13.68 4.88 8.11
C GLU A 73 13.56 6.43 8.15
N ALA A 74 12.33 6.95 8.23
CA ALA A 74 12.06 8.38 8.31
C ALA A 74 12.16 8.97 9.74
N VAL A 75 12.63 8.20 10.73
CA VAL A 75 12.79 8.59 12.16
C VAL A 75 14.23 8.93 12.50
#